data_AF-A0A9R0T420-F1
#
_entry.id   AF-A0A9R0T420-F1
#
_cell.length_a   1.000
_cell.length_b   1.000
_cell.length_c   1.000
_cell.angle_alpha   90.00
_cell.angle_beta   90.00
_cell.angle_gamma   90.00
#
_symmetry.space_group_name_H-M   'P 1'
#
loop_
_entity.id
_entity.type
_entity.pdbx_description
1 polymer ?
#
loop_
_entity_poly.entity_id
_entity_poly.type
_entity_poly.pdbx_seq_one_letter_code
_entity_poly.pdbx_strand_id
1 'polypeptide(L)'
;MATKIYIVYYSTWGHVATLAEEMKKGADSVPGVKVTVWRVPETLPEEVLGKMHAAPGREDHPVITASQLSEADGILFGFPTRFGVKGGSPYGAGTFAGADGSRVPSDAELALAAHQGKYFAGIAKKLKAV
;
A
#
# COMPACT_ATOMS: atom_id res chain seq x y z
N MET A 1 -15.76 5.39 18.33
CA MET A 1 -14.74 6.12 17.53
C MET A 1 -14.49 5.37 16.23
N ALA A 2 -14.18 6.05 15.13
CA ALA A 2 -13.83 5.38 13.87
C ALA A 2 -12.53 4.55 14.01
N THR A 3 -12.45 3.40 13.34
CA THR A 3 -11.23 2.60 13.23
C THR A 3 -10.33 3.20 12.15
N LYS A 4 -9.15 3.68 12.54
CA LYS A 4 -8.13 4.27 11.66
C LYS A 4 -7.26 3.16 11.10
N ILE A 5 -7.17 3.07 9.78
CA ILE A 5 -6.29 2.14 9.09
C ILE A 5 -5.31 2.91 8.23
N TYR A 6 -4.03 2.55 8.33
CA TYR A 6 -2.99 3.09 7.45
C TYR A 6 -2.58 2.05 6.42
N ILE A 7 -2.49 2.48 5.17
CA ILE A 7 -1.84 1.72 4.10
C ILE A 7 -0.53 2.45 3.82
N VAL A 8 0.59 1.87 4.23
CA VAL A 8 1.91 2.48 4.12
C VAL A 8 2.68 1.77 3.02
N TYR A 9 3.15 2.52 2.02
CA TYR A 9 3.79 1.91 0.88
C TYR A 9 5.02 2.67 0.36
N TYR A 10 5.87 1.95 -0.37
CA TYR A 10 6.89 2.51 -1.26
C TYR A 10 6.62 2.05 -2.68
N SER A 11 6.82 2.92 -3.68
CA SER A 11 6.66 2.53 -5.09
C SER A 11 7.55 3.35 -6.01
N THR A 12 8.46 2.67 -6.71
CA THR A 12 9.34 3.32 -7.71
C THR A 12 8.63 3.51 -9.05
N TRP A 13 7.82 2.54 -9.50
CA TRP A 13 7.13 2.57 -10.81
C TRP A 13 5.60 2.57 -10.69
N GLY A 14 5.05 3.01 -9.55
CA GLY A 14 3.60 3.16 -9.36
C GLY A 14 2.79 1.87 -9.10
N HIS A 15 3.29 0.68 -9.44
CA HIS A 15 2.57 -0.59 -9.25
C HIS A 15 2.02 -0.81 -7.84
N VAL A 16 2.84 -0.54 -6.82
CA VAL A 16 2.44 -0.70 -5.41
C VAL A 16 1.48 0.42 -4.99
N ALA A 17 1.61 1.61 -5.56
CA ALA A 17 0.65 2.70 -5.33
C ALA A 17 -0.74 2.32 -5.85
N THR A 18 -0.82 1.69 -7.02
CA THR A 18 -2.09 1.17 -7.57
C THR A 18 -2.71 0.12 -6.64
N LEU A 19 -1.91 -0.83 -6.14
CA LEU A 19 -2.40 -1.82 -5.16
C LEU A 19 -2.88 -1.16 -3.87
N ALA A 20 -2.18 -0.14 -3.37
CA ALA A 20 -2.57 0.60 -2.17
C ALA A 20 -3.93 1.28 -2.34
N GLU A 21 -4.22 1.85 -3.51
CA GLU A 21 -5.51 2.45 -3.83
C GLU A 21 -6.65 1.42 -3.87
N GLU A 22 -6.40 0.23 -4.43
CA GLU A 22 -7.40 -0.84 -4.40
C GLU A 22 -7.65 -1.36 -2.97
N MET A 23 -6.60 -1.52 -2.16
CA MET A 23 -6.74 -1.84 -0.74
C MET A 23 -7.55 -0.76 -0.02
N LYS A 24 -7.33 0.52 -0.34
CA LYS A 24 -8.10 1.64 0.22
C LYS A 24 -9.57 1.53 -0.14
N LYS A 25 -9.92 1.30 -1.41
CA LYS A 25 -11.33 1.08 -1.83
C LYS A 25 -12.00 -0.05 -1.05
N GLY A 26 -11.28 -1.17 -0.89
CA GLY A 26 -11.75 -2.30 -0.10
C GLY A 26 -12.00 -1.95 1.36
N ALA A 27 -11.04 -1.30 2.02
CA ALA A 27 -11.13 -0.94 3.42
C ALA A 27 -12.16 0.17 3.70
N ASP A 28 -12.29 1.17 2.82
CA ASP A 28 -13.30 2.24 2.92
C ASP A 28 -14.74 1.69 2.76
N SER A 29 -14.92 0.51 2.15
CA SER A 29 -16.24 -0.14 2.07
C SER A 29 -16.78 -0.64 3.42
N VAL A 30 -15.96 -0.65 4.47
CA VAL A 30 -16.34 -1.10 5.82
C VAL A 30 -16.86 0.09 6.65
N PRO A 31 -18.13 0.11 7.08
CA PRO A 31 -18.67 1.23 7.83
C PRO A 31 -17.91 1.50 9.14
N GLY A 32 -17.62 2.77 9.41
CA GLY A 32 -16.91 3.19 10.63
C GLY A 32 -15.39 3.00 10.57
N VAL A 33 -14.83 2.69 9.40
CA VAL A 33 -13.39 2.67 9.13
C VAL A 33 -12.99 3.95 8.39
N LYS A 34 -11.82 4.50 8.72
CA LYS A 34 -11.21 5.62 8.01
C LYS A 34 -9.81 5.21 7.55
N VAL A 35 -9.59 5.21 6.24
CA VAL A 35 -8.33 4.75 5.65
C VAL A 35 -7.51 5.92 5.13
N THR A 36 -6.22 5.95 5.48
CA THR A 36 -5.25 6.90 4.92
C THR A 36 -4.13 6.12 4.22
N VAL A 37 -3.84 6.49 2.98
CA VAL A 37 -2.73 5.93 2.19
C VAL A 37 -1.53 6.84 2.35
N TRP A 38 -0.39 6.25 2.72
CA TRP A 38 0.82 6.94 3.09
C TRP A 38 2.00 6.45 2.25
N ARG A 39 2.84 7.39 1.81
CA ARG A 39 4.12 7.10 1.18
C ARG A 39 5.22 7.06 2.23
N VAL A 40 6.12 6.10 2.10
CA VAL A 40 7.44 6.16 2.75
C VAL A 40 8.29 7.22 2.05
N PRO A 41 9.11 8.00 2.78
CA PRO A 41 10.03 8.97 2.19
C PRO A 41 10.94 8.30 1.14
N GLU A 42 11.12 8.98 0.01
CA GLU A 42 12.09 8.56 -1.00
C GLU A 42 13.52 8.81 -0.48
N THR A 43 14.41 7.86 -0.74
CA THR A 43 15.81 7.88 -0.27
C THR A 43 16.81 8.01 -1.42
N LEU A 44 16.37 7.74 -2.67
CA LEU A 44 17.20 7.92 -3.85
C LEU A 44 17.24 9.39 -4.29
N PRO A 45 18.41 9.89 -4.74
CA PRO A 45 18.50 11.20 -5.38
C PRO A 45 17.67 11.28 -6.66
N GLU A 46 17.17 12.47 -6.99
CA GLU A 46 16.34 12.72 -8.17
C GLU A 46 17.05 12.30 -9.48
N GLU A 47 18.36 12.52 -9.59
CA GLU A 47 19.15 12.09 -10.76
C GLU A 47 19.08 10.56 -10.97
N VAL A 48 19.14 9.80 -9.87
CA VAL A 48 19.07 8.33 -9.91
C VAL A 48 17.67 7.89 -10.32
N LEU A 49 16.63 8.52 -9.77
CA LEU A 49 15.23 8.25 -10.13
C LEU A 49 14.97 8.55 -11.61
N GLY A 50 15.54 9.65 -12.13
CA GLY A 50 15.49 10.01 -13.54
C GLY A 50 16.12 8.94 -14.44
N LYS A 51 17.32 8.45 -14.09
CA LYS A 51 17.99 7.35 -14.81
C LYS A 51 17.23 6.03 -14.76
N MET A 52 16.44 5.81 -13.70
CA MET A 52 15.61 4.62 -13.53
C MET A 52 14.25 4.71 -14.24
N HIS A 53 13.94 5.86 -14.85
CA HIS A 53 12.61 6.15 -15.40
C HIS A 53 11.50 5.89 -14.35
N ALA A 54 11.76 6.30 -13.11
CA ALA A 54 10.80 6.16 -12.03
C ALA A 54 9.49 6.92 -12.36
N ALA A 55 8.37 6.39 -11.89
CA ALA A 55 7.10 7.08 -12.03
C ALA A 55 7.12 8.39 -11.21
N PRO A 56 6.40 9.44 -11.63
CA PRO A 56 6.24 10.65 -10.83
C PRO A 56 5.71 10.31 -9.43
N GLY A 57 6.22 11.01 -8.42
CA GLY A 57 5.70 10.89 -7.07
C GLY A 57 4.21 11.27 -7.00
N ARG A 58 3.42 10.52 -6.22
CA ARG A 58 1.99 10.81 -5.98
C ARG A 58 1.82 11.85 -4.88
N GLU A 59 1.65 13.12 -5.24
CA GLU A 59 1.49 14.22 -4.27
C GLU A 59 0.22 14.10 -3.42
N ASP A 60 -0.80 13.41 -3.94
CA ASP A 60 -2.06 13.14 -3.25
C ASP A 60 -1.92 12.18 -2.06
N HIS A 61 -0.82 11.43 -1.98
CA HIS A 61 -0.52 10.57 -0.84
C HIS A 61 0.51 11.25 0.07
N PRO A 62 0.16 11.57 1.33
CA PRO A 62 1.11 12.20 2.24
C PRO A 62 2.27 11.28 2.60
N VAL A 63 3.40 11.87 2.98
CA VAL A 63 4.58 11.14 3.47
C VAL A 63 4.43 10.88 4.97
N ILE A 64 4.73 9.65 5.41
CA ILE A 64 4.63 9.24 6.82
C ILE A 64 6.00 9.17 7.50
N THR A 65 6.01 9.46 8.80
CA THR A 65 7.15 9.20 9.70
C THR A 65 6.87 8.00 10.61
N ALA A 66 7.93 7.38 11.14
CA ALA A 66 7.79 6.19 11.99
C ALA A 66 6.93 6.45 13.25
N SER A 67 6.97 7.65 13.82
CA SER A 67 6.17 8.00 15.01
C SER A 67 4.66 7.98 14.74
N GLN A 68 4.24 8.34 13.53
CA GLN A 68 2.82 8.39 13.15
C GLN A 68 2.20 6.99 13.03
N LEU A 69 3.00 5.93 12.84
CA LEU A 69 2.47 4.56 12.73
C LEU A 69 1.63 4.16 13.95
N SER A 70 1.96 4.68 15.13
CA SER A 70 1.25 4.42 16.38
C SER A 70 -0.18 5.00 16.43
N GLU A 71 -0.54 5.91 15.52
CA GLU A 71 -1.85 6.54 15.47
C GLU A 71 -2.93 5.66 14.82
N ALA A 72 -2.53 4.58 14.15
CA ALA A 72 -3.44 3.66 13.47
C ALA A 72 -3.87 2.52 14.40
N ASP A 73 -5.11 2.05 14.21
CA ASP A 73 -5.59 0.82 14.84
C ASP A 73 -5.19 -0.44 14.03
N GLY A 74 -4.72 -0.24 12.79
CA GLY A 74 -4.21 -1.31 11.92
C GLY A 74 -3.40 -0.76 10.75
N ILE A 75 -2.35 -1.48 10.36
CA ILE A 75 -1.42 -1.07 9.31
C ILE A 75 -1.29 -2.18 8.25
N LEU A 76 -1.42 -1.80 6.98
CA LEU A 76 -1.07 -2.61 5.82
C LEU A 76 0.19 -2.04 5.18
N PHE A 77 1.15 -2.90 4.88
CA PHE A 77 2.41 -2.51 4.24
C PHE A 77 2.48 -3.00 2.79
N GLY A 78 2.93 -2.13 1.88
CA GLY A 78 3.17 -2.46 0.47
C GLY A 78 4.56 -2.06 0.03
N PHE A 79 5.40 -3.02 -0.37
CA PHE A 79 6.77 -2.75 -0.82
C PHE A 79 7.11 -3.60 -2.06
N PRO A 80 7.82 -3.04 -3.06
CA PRO A 80 8.34 -3.84 -4.16
C PRO A 80 9.46 -4.75 -3.64
N THR A 81 9.56 -5.97 -4.18
CA THR A 81 10.64 -6.88 -3.84
C THR A 81 11.98 -6.39 -4.42
N ARG A 82 13.05 -6.48 -3.62
CA ARG A 82 14.45 -6.34 -4.06
C ARG A 82 15.21 -7.61 -3.68
N PHE A 83 15.88 -8.25 -4.64
CA PHE A 83 16.73 -9.44 -4.43
C PHE A 83 16.08 -10.60 -3.64
N GLY A 84 14.76 -10.80 -3.79
CA GLY A 84 14.06 -11.89 -3.12
C GLY A 84 13.87 -11.71 -1.61
N VAL A 85 13.98 -10.49 -1.07
CA VAL A 85 13.49 -10.21 0.29
C VAL A 85 12.02 -10.62 0.37
N LYS A 86 11.74 -11.60 1.24
CA LYS A 86 10.45 -12.30 1.45
C LYS A 86 9.34 -11.41 2.06
N GLY A 87 9.32 -10.12 1.76
CA GLY A 87 8.35 -9.16 2.31
C GLY A 87 7.03 -9.06 1.53
N GLY A 88 6.84 -9.82 0.44
CA GLY A 88 5.78 -9.51 -0.53
C GLY A 88 4.68 -10.56 -0.80
N SER A 89 4.85 -11.85 -0.49
CA SER A 89 3.81 -12.84 -0.81
C SER A 89 4.05 -14.19 -0.11
N PRO A 90 3.48 -14.38 1.09
CA PRO A 90 2.45 -15.44 1.19
C PRO A 90 1.14 -15.02 1.89
N TYR A 91 1.02 -13.76 2.38
CA TYR A 91 -0.08 -13.35 3.26
C TYR A 91 -0.80 -12.05 2.84
N GLY A 92 -0.57 -11.53 1.63
CA GLY A 92 -1.20 -10.29 1.14
C GLY A 92 -1.19 -10.17 -0.38
N ALA A 93 -1.88 -9.16 -0.91
CA ALA A 93 -1.98 -8.86 -2.32
C ALA A 93 -0.64 -8.32 -2.86
N GLY A 94 -0.23 -8.86 -3.99
CA GLY A 94 0.98 -8.49 -4.70
C GLY A 94 0.72 -8.41 -6.20
N THR A 95 1.67 -7.83 -6.93
CA THR A 95 1.63 -7.77 -8.40
C THR A 95 3.00 -8.07 -8.98
N PHE A 96 3.04 -8.76 -10.11
CA PHE A 96 4.26 -8.94 -10.89
C PHE A 96 4.45 -7.79 -11.89
N ALA A 97 5.56 -7.06 -11.81
CA ALA A 97 5.81 -5.88 -12.66
C ALA A 97 6.51 -6.20 -14.00
N GLY A 98 6.97 -7.43 -14.23
CA GLY A 98 7.81 -7.75 -15.40
C GLY A 98 9.27 -7.31 -15.22
N ALA A 99 10.15 -7.73 -16.14
CA ALA A 99 11.59 -7.45 -16.07
C ALA A 99 11.93 -5.97 -16.36
N ASP A 100 11.08 -5.31 -17.13
CA ASP A 100 11.20 -3.91 -17.58
C ASP A 100 10.18 -2.98 -16.88
N GLY A 101 9.40 -3.49 -15.93
CA GLY A 101 8.36 -2.72 -15.24
C GLY A 101 7.13 -2.41 -16.11
N SER A 102 6.99 -3.02 -17.29
CA SER A 102 5.88 -2.74 -18.21
C SER A 102 4.55 -3.37 -17.80
N ARG A 103 4.56 -4.43 -16.98
CA ARG A 103 3.35 -5.17 -16.61
C ARG A 103 2.61 -4.49 -15.47
N VAL A 104 1.45 -3.94 -15.77
CA VAL A 104 0.51 -3.42 -14.77
C VAL A 104 -0.28 -4.52 -14.05
N PRO A 105 -0.83 -4.26 -12.85
CA PRO A 105 -1.67 -5.22 -12.15
C PRO A 105 -2.89 -5.66 -12.98
N SER A 106 -3.17 -6.95 -12.98
CA SER A 106 -4.36 -7.56 -13.59
C SER A 106 -5.60 -7.40 -12.70
N ASP A 107 -6.78 -7.60 -13.29
CA ASP A 107 -8.06 -7.54 -12.56
C ASP A 107 -8.10 -8.49 -11.34
N ALA A 108 -7.48 -9.66 -11.44
CA ALA A 108 -7.40 -10.61 -10.33
C ALA A 108 -6.52 -10.08 -9.19
N GLU A 109 -5.39 -9.43 -9.50
CA GLU A 109 -4.49 -8.82 -8.51
C GLU A 109 -5.16 -7.62 -7.83
N LEU A 110 -5.89 -6.80 -8.60
CA LEU A 110 -6.68 -5.67 -8.08
C LEU A 110 -7.82 -6.16 -7.17
N ALA A 111 -8.56 -7.19 -7.59
CA ALA A 111 -9.65 -7.78 -6.80
C ALA A 111 -9.14 -8.38 -5.48
N LEU A 112 -7.98 -9.05 -5.50
CA LEU A 112 -7.35 -9.56 -4.29
C LEU A 112 -6.93 -8.43 -3.33
N ALA A 113 -6.37 -7.34 -3.85
CA ALA A 113 -6.02 -6.15 -3.06
C ALA A 113 -7.25 -5.53 -2.38
N ALA A 114 -8.34 -5.35 -3.14
CA ALA A 114 -9.60 -4.87 -2.59
C ALA A 114 -10.18 -5.82 -1.52
N HIS A 115 -10.14 -7.13 -1.77
CA HIS A 115 -10.60 -8.14 -0.81
C HIS A 115 -9.79 -8.10 0.50
N GLN A 116 -8.46 -8.03 0.39
CA GLN A 116 -7.57 -7.95 1.56
C GLN A 116 -7.85 -6.69 2.38
N GLY A 117 -7.98 -5.53 1.73
CA GLY A 117 -8.30 -4.27 2.40
C GLY A 117 -9.60 -4.37 3.20
N LYS A 118 -10.66 -4.91 2.58
CA LYS A 118 -11.95 -5.12 3.25
C LYS A 118 -11.86 -6.08 4.43
N TYR A 119 -11.19 -7.22 4.24
CA TYR A 119 -11.08 -8.26 5.26
C TYR A 119 -10.28 -7.77 6.48
N PHE A 120 -9.13 -7.14 6.23
CA PHE A 120 -8.30 -6.54 7.27
C PHE A 120 -9.06 -5.48 8.07
N ALA A 121 -9.78 -4.59 7.37
CA ALA A 121 -10.56 -3.54 8.00
C ALA A 121 -11.67 -4.09 8.91
N GLY A 122 -12.33 -5.17 8.48
CA GLY A 122 -13.31 -5.88 9.30
C GLY A 122 -12.71 -6.44 10.60
N ILE A 123 -11.50 -7.01 10.53
CA ILE A 123 -10.80 -7.54 11.71
C ILE A 123 -10.36 -6.42 12.66
N ALA A 124 -9.68 -5.39 12.14
CA ALA A 124 -9.22 -4.26 12.95
C ALA A 124 -10.38 -3.58 13.69
N LYS A 125 -11.54 -3.43 13.02
CA LYS A 125 -12.77 -2.91 13.65
C LYS A 125 -13.26 -3.79 14.80
N LYS A 126 -13.27 -5.11 14.62
CA LYS A 126 -13.68 -6.06 15.68
C LYS A 126 -12.73 -6.00 16.88
N LEU A 127 -11.42 -5.96 16.64
CA LEU A 127 -10.42 -5.91 17.71
C LEU A 127 -10.49 -4.61 18.52
N LYS A 128 -10.76 -3.46 17.87
CA LYS A 128 -10.94 -2.18 18.55
C LYS A 128 -12.19 -2.11 19.43
N ALA A 129 -13.18 -2.96 19.17
CA ALA A 129 -14.45 -2.96 19.89
C ALA A 129 -14.42 -3.79 21.19
N VAL A 130 -13.31 -4.49 21.46
CA VAL A 130 -13.02 -5.20 22.71
C VAL A 130 -12.24 -4.27 23.63
#